data_AF-A0A0U2ZL50-F1
#
_entry.id   AF-A0A0U2ZL50-F1
#
_cell.length_a   1.000
_cell.length_b   1.000
_cell.length_c   1.000
_cell.angle_alpha   90.00
_cell.angle_beta   90.00
_cell.angle_gamma   90.00
#
_symmetry.space_group_name_H-M   'P 1'
#
loop_
_entity.id
_entity.type
_entity.pdbx_description
1 polymer ?
#
loop_
_entity_poly.entity_id
_entity_poly.type
_entity_poly.pdbx_seq_one_letter_code
_entity_poly.pdbx_strand_id
1 'polypeptide(L)'
;MNNLLSAYVTILLILLSISGGAIASENCNDTSGVHQKILVCIQNEIAKSETQIRNNISSKSIDYGFPDDFYSKQRLAIHEKCMLYINVGGQRGELLMNQCELSMLQGLDIYIQQYIEDVDNS
;
A
#
# COMPACT_ATOMS: atom_id res chain seq x y z
N MET A 1 19.19 6.34 36.89
CA MET A 1 18.42 7.36 36.15
C MET A 1 18.37 7.14 34.63
N ASN A 2 18.98 6.09 34.06
CA ASN A 2 19.06 5.91 32.60
C ASN A 2 18.01 4.98 31.98
N ASN A 3 17.45 4.04 32.76
CA ASN A 3 16.52 3.04 32.21
C ASN A 3 15.11 3.60 31.95
N LEU A 4 14.68 4.60 32.73
CA LEU A 4 13.40 5.26 32.52
C LEU A 4 13.42 6.09 31.22
N LEU A 5 14.49 6.86 31.01
CA LEU A 5 14.64 7.69 29.82
C LEU A 5 14.71 6.85 28.54
N SER A 6 15.43 5.73 28.59
CA SER A 6 15.50 4.76 27.48
C SER A 6 14.13 4.15 27.16
N ALA A 7 13.34 3.77 28.18
CA ALA A 7 11.99 3.25 27.97
C ALA A 7 11.07 4.27 27.30
N TYR A 8 11.12 5.53 27.72
CA TYR A 8 10.32 6.61 27.09
C TYR A 8 10.71 6.86 25.63
N VAL A 9 12.01 6.86 25.31
CA VAL A 9 12.50 7.01 23.93
C VAL A 9 12.03 5.85 23.06
N THR A 10 12.06 4.62 23.59
CA THR A 10 11.63 3.43 22.86
C THR A 10 10.12 3.44 22.61
N ILE A 11 9.31 3.85 23.59
CA ILE A 11 7.86 3.99 23.45
C ILE A 11 7.50 5.10 22.43
N LEU A 12 8.24 6.21 22.45
CA LEU A 12 8.04 7.32 21.51
C LEU A 12 8.37 6.91 20.06
N LEU A 13 9.42 6.12 19.85
CA LEU A 13 9.79 5.58 18.54
C LEU A 13 8.78 4.55 18.02
N ILE A 14 8.20 3.74 18.91
CA ILE A 14 7.10 2.82 18.57
C ILE A 14 5.84 3.60 18.19
N LEU A 15 5.51 4.67 18.90
CA LEU A 15 4.34 5.52 18.58
C LEU A 15 4.51 6.27 17.24
N LEU A 16 5.74 6.69 16.91
CA LEU A 16 6.06 7.36 15.63
C LEU A 16 6.11 6.39 14.44
N SER A 17 6.37 5.09 14.66
CA SER A 17 6.35 4.08 13.60
C SER A 17 4.95 3.53 13.29
N ILE A 18 3.96 3.81 14.16
CA ILE A 18 2.55 3.46 13.94
C ILE A 18 1.82 4.53 13.12
N SER A 19 2.39 5.73 12.94
CA SER A 19 1.84 6.75 12.01
C SER A 19 2.20 6.46 10.55
N GLY A 20 2.22 5.19 10.15
CA GLY A 20 2.19 4.80 8.75
C GLY A 20 0.97 5.45 8.13
N GLY A 21 1.24 6.46 7.29
CA GLY A 21 0.26 7.44 6.86
C GLY A 21 -1.06 6.80 6.46
N ALA A 22 -2.13 7.14 7.17
CA ALA A 22 -3.42 7.19 6.53
C ALA A 22 -3.27 8.23 5.41
N ILE A 23 -2.90 7.78 4.22
CA ILE A 23 -2.90 8.61 3.02
C ILE A 23 -4.38 8.88 2.77
N ALA A 24 -4.86 9.99 3.34
CA ALA A 24 -6.14 10.53 2.95
C ALA A 24 -6.03 10.82 1.46
N SER A 25 -6.79 10.06 0.66
CA SER A 25 -6.90 10.24 -0.77
C SER A 25 -7.13 11.73 -1.08
N GLU A 26 -6.41 12.25 -2.08
CA GLU A 26 -6.62 13.62 -2.55
C GLU A 26 -8.10 13.72 -3.00
N ASN A 27 -8.89 14.49 -2.26
CA ASN A 27 -10.36 14.70 -2.39
C ASN A 27 -11.28 13.86 -1.48
N CYS A 28 -10.74 13.14 -0.48
CA CYS A 28 -11.56 12.37 0.48
C CYS A 28 -11.76 13.04 1.84
N ASN A 29 -11.85 14.36 1.84
CA ASN A 29 -11.92 15.18 3.06
C ASN A 29 -13.29 15.12 3.78
N ASP A 30 -14.36 14.71 3.09
CA ASP A 30 -15.67 14.52 3.70
C ASP A 30 -16.34 13.21 3.24
N THR A 31 -16.04 12.13 3.97
CA THR A 31 -16.79 10.89 3.85
C THR A 31 -17.99 10.84 4.81
N SER A 32 -18.03 11.70 5.84
CA SER A 32 -19.03 11.68 6.92
C SER A 32 -19.26 10.28 7.54
N GLY A 33 -18.26 9.39 7.49
CA GLY A 33 -18.39 8.00 7.95
C GLY A 33 -19.28 7.10 7.06
N VAL A 34 -19.69 7.57 5.88
CA VAL A 34 -20.50 6.77 4.94
C VAL A 34 -19.62 5.69 4.33
N HIS A 35 -19.90 4.43 4.66
CA HIS A 35 -19.14 3.24 4.23
C HIS A 35 -18.79 3.26 2.74
N GLN A 36 -19.79 3.47 1.87
CA GLN A 36 -19.58 3.49 0.43
C GLN A 36 -18.63 4.60 -0.03
N LYS A 37 -18.68 5.78 0.60
CA LYS A 37 -17.76 6.89 0.26
C LYS A 37 -16.33 6.53 0.66
N ILE A 38 -16.14 5.89 1.81
CA ILE A 38 -14.82 5.43 2.26
C ILE A 38 -14.27 4.38 1.30
N LEU A 39 -15.09 3.42 0.85
CA LEU A 39 -14.67 2.43 -0.15
C LEU A 39 -14.22 3.08 -1.46
N VAL A 40 -15.01 4.02 -2.00
CA VAL A 40 -14.66 4.73 -3.25
C VAL A 40 -13.33 5.48 -3.10
N CYS A 41 -13.10 6.11 -1.95
CA CYS A 41 -11.84 6.78 -1.65
C CYS A 41 -10.63 5.84 -1.70
N ILE A 42 -10.72 4.68 -1.05
CA ILE A 42 -9.64 3.69 -1.05
C ILE A 42 -9.44 3.13 -2.46
N GLN A 43 -10.51 2.85 -3.19
CA GLN A 43 -10.47 2.30 -4.54
C GLN A 43 -9.82 3.27 -5.56
N ASN A 44 -10.04 4.58 -5.40
CA ASN A 44 -9.37 5.57 -6.24
C ASN A 44 -7.85 5.58 -6.00
N GLU A 45 -7.39 5.45 -4.76
CA GLU A 45 -5.96 5.34 -4.45
C GLU A 45 -5.35 4.02 -4.94
N ILE A 46 -6.11 2.91 -4.87
CA ILE A 46 -5.72 1.64 -5.48
C ILE A 46 -5.49 1.85 -6.98
N ALA A 47 -6.44 2.46 -7.69
CA ALA A 47 -6.33 2.70 -9.13
C ALA A 47 -5.14 3.62 -9.48
N LYS A 48 -4.87 4.63 -8.65
CA LYS A 48 -3.69 5.51 -8.78
C LYS A 48 -2.39 4.72 -8.62
N SER A 49 -2.27 3.94 -7.55
CA SER A 49 -1.09 3.10 -7.28
C SER A 49 -0.86 2.03 -8.35
N GLU A 50 -1.92 1.35 -8.80
CA GLU A 50 -1.84 0.39 -9.90
C GLU A 50 -1.32 1.03 -11.20
N THR A 51 -1.77 2.25 -11.51
CA THR A 51 -1.34 2.98 -12.70
C THR A 51 0.12 3.39 -12.60
N GLN A 52 0.56 3.87 -11.43
CA GLN A 52 1.97 4.18 -11.18
C GLN A 52 2.87 2.96 -11.37
N ILE A 53 2.51 1.82 -10.79
CA ILE A 53 3.26 0.55 -10.92
C ILE A 53 3.36 0.13 -12.39
N ARG A 54 2.24 0.11 -13.12
CA ARG A 54 2.23 -0.26 -14.55
C ARG A 54 3.10 0.68 -15.38
N ASN A 55 3.06 1.99 -15.10
CA ASN A 55 3.89 2.98 -15.79
C ASN A 55 5.38 2.76 -15.51
N ASN A 56 5.74 2.52 -14.24
CA ASN A 56 7.13 2.25 -13.83
C ASN A 56 7.68 1.00 -14.55
N ILE A 57 6.94 -0.11 -14.52
CA ILE A 57 7.33 -1.36 -15.21
C ILE A 57 7.43 -1.15 -16.72
N SER A 58 6.39 -0.59 -17.35
CA SER A 58 6.35 -0.44 -18.82
C SER A 58 7.42 0.49 -19.37
N SER A 59 7.80 1.53 -18.62
CA SER A 59 8.85 2.46 -19.03
C SER A 59 10.26 1.84 -19.05
N LYS A 60 10.44 0.68 -18.41
CA LYS A 60 11.75 0.06 -18.14
C LYS A 60 11.81 -1.44 -18.52
N SER A 61 10.77 -2.02 -19.11
CA SER A 61 10.60 -3.49 -19.12
C SER A 61 11.71 -4.28 -19.82
N ILE A 62 12.28 -3.75 -20.90
CA ILE A 62 13.31 -4.46 -21.69
C ILE A 62 14.67 -4.42 -20.97
N ASP A 63 15.08 -3.26 -20.46
CA ASP A 63 16.42 -3.08 -19.88
C ASP A 63 16.53 -3.68 -18.47
N TYR A 64 15.41 -3.78 -17.75
CA TYR A 64 15.35 -4.20 -16.34
C TYR A 64 14.76 -5.60 -16.20
N GLY A 65 14.50 -6.31 -17.30
CA GLY A 65 14.12 -7.71 -17.28
C GLY A 65 12.79 -8.03 -16.60
N PHE A 66 11.85 -7.08 -16.53
CA PHE A 66 10.51 -7.36 -16.02
C PHE A 66 9.76 -8.30 -16.96
N PRO A 67 9.28 -9.47 -16.49
CA PRO A 67 8.41 -10.32 -17.30
C PRO A 67 7.12 -9.61 -17.71
N ASP A 68 6.62 -9.88 -18.93
CA ASP A 68 5.38 -9.27 -19.46
C ASP A 68 4.17 -9.43 -18.52
N ASP A 69 4.11 -10.56 -17.79
CA ASP A 69 3.02 -10.89 -16.89
C ASP A 69 3.28 -10.53 -15.42
N PHE A 70 4.43 -9.92 -15.11
CA PHE A 70 4.86 -9.63 -13.74
C PHE A 70 3.80 -8.87 -12.95
N TYR A 71 3.33 -7.74 -13.48
CA TYR A 71 2.30 -6.93 -12.82
C TYR A 71 1.02 -7.74 -12.55
N SER A 72 0.53 -8.45 -13.57
CA SER A 72 -0.73 -9.19 -13.47
C SER A 72 -0.67 -10.30 -12.42
N LYS A 73 0.45 -11.03 -12.35
CA LYS A 73 0.67 -12.08 -11.35
C LYS A 73 0.77 -11.51 -9.93
N GLN A 74 1.54 -10.44 -9.76
CA GLN A 74 1.67 -9.79 -8.45
C GLN A 74 0.33 -9.21 -8.00
N ARG A 75 -0.42 -8.57 -8.90
CA ARG A 75 -1.74 -8.00 -8.61
C ARG A 75 -2.75 -9.07 -8.18
N LEU A 76 -2.75 -10.22 -8.86
CA LEU A 76 -3.61 -11.36 -8.50
C LEU A 76 -3.24 -11.94 -7.14
N ALA A 77 -1.95 -12.16 -6.88
CA ALA A 77 -1.49 -12.68 -5.58
C ALA A 77 -1.85 -11.73 -4.43
N ILE A 78 -1.73 -10.41 -4.64
CA ILE A 78 -2.17 -9.39 -3.67
C ILE A 78 -3.69 -9.48 -3.45
N HIS A 79 -4.47 -9.60 -4.53
CA HIS A 79 -5.92 -9.73 -4.45
C HIS A 79 -6.33 -10.94 -3.60
N GLU A 80 -5.82 -12.13 -3.94
CA GLU A 80 -6.13 -13.37 -3.22
C GLU A 80 -5.75 -13.30 -1.74
N LYS A 81 -4.60 -12.67 -1.43
CA LYS A 81 -4.16 -12.44 -0.05
C LYS A 81 -5.12 -11.54 0.71
N CYS A 82 -5.56 -10.43 0.11
CA CYS A 82 -6.43 -9.47 0.78
C CYS A 82 -7.89 -9.92 0.86
N MET A 83 -8.35 -10.74 -0.09
CA MET A 83 -9.68 -11.36 -0.07
C MET A 83 -9.92 -12.22 1.19
N LEU A 84 -8.87 -12.68 1.89
CA LEU A 84 -9.01 -13.38 3.17
C LEU A 84 -9.72 -12.54 4.24
N TYR A 85 -9.68 -11.20 4.15
CA TYR A 85 -10.40 -10.30 5.08
C TYR A 85 -11.92 -10.34 4.91
N ILE A 86 -12.45 -10.92 3.84
CA ILE A 86 -13.90 -11.12 3.68
C ILE A 86 -14.49 -11.92 4.87
N ASN A 87 -13.70 -12.81 5.46
CA ASN A 87 -14.10 -13.65 6.60
C ASN A 87 -14.28 -12.86 7.90
N VAL A 88 -13.83 -11.60 7.98
CA VAL A 88 -14.10 -10.71 9.13
C VAL A 88 -15.57 -10.28 9.16
N GLY A 89 -16.24 -10.27 8.00
CA GLY A 89 -17.67 -9.99 7.89
C GLY A 89 -18.05 -8.51 7.94
N GLY A 90 -19.12 -8.18 7.22
CA GLY A 90 -19.73 -6.86 7.16
C GLY A 90 -18.81 -5.76 6.62
N GLN A 91 -19.19 -4.52 6.90
CA GLN A 91 -18.47 -3.31 6.46
C GLN A 91 -17.00 -3.30 6.92
N ARG A 92 -16.72 -3.83 8.12
CA ARG A 92 -15.35 -3.93 8.64
C ARG A 92 -14.48 -4.83 7.77
N GLY A 93 -14.97 -5.99 7.37
CA GLY A 93 -14.23 -6.90 6.48
C GLY A 93 -13.93 -6.25 5.13
N GLU A 94 -14.91 -5.59 4.53
CA GLU A 94 -14.75 -4.88 3.26
C GLU A 94 -13.72 -3.74 3.35
N LEU A 95 -13.77 -2.93 4.42
CA LEU A 95 -12.80 -1.85 4.64
C LEU A 95 -11.39 -2.40 4.82
N LEU A 96 -11.22 -3.46 5.62
CA LEU A 96 -9.91 -4.10 5.83
C LEU A 96 -9.38 -4.74 4.54
N MET A 97 -10.25 -5.34 3.74
CA MET A 97 -9.89 -5.93 2.45
C MET A 97 -9.36 -4.87 1.48
N ASN A 98 -10.08 -3.76 1.30
CA ASN A 98 -9.64 -2.68 0.40
C ASN A 98 -8.37 -1.99 0.93
N GLN A 99 -8.28 -1.75 2.24
CA GLN A 99 -7.08 -1.18 2.84
C GLN A 99 -5.85 -2.09 2.69
N CYS A 100 -6.04 -3.42 2.81
CA CYS A 100 -4.99 -4.40 2.56
C CYS A 100 -4.47 -4.29 1.13
N GLU A 101 -5.35 -4.23 0.12
CA GLU A 101 -4.94 -4.12 -1.28
C GLU A 101 -4.12 -2.85 -1.51
N LEU A 102 -4.60 -1.71 -1.00
CA LEU A 102 -3.90 -0.45 -1.13
C LEU A 102 -2.49 -0.50 -0.53
N SER A 103 -2.36 -0.97 0.72
CA SER A 103 -1.06 -1.04 1.40
C SER A 103 -0.09 -2.02 0.72
N MET A 104 -0.59 -3.14 0.21
CA MET A 104 0.22 -4.10 -0.53
C MET A 104 0.71 -3.55 -1.86
N LEU A 105 -0.13 -2.78 -2.58
CA LEU A 105 0.27 -2.12 -3.83
C LEU A 105 1.28 -1.00 -3.58
N GLN A 106 1.10 -0.20 -2.54
CA GLN A 106 2.10 0.82 -2.15
C GLN A 106 3.45 0.18 -1.81
N GLY A 107 3.45 -0.95 -1.09
CA GLY A 107 4.67 -1.71 -0.84
C GLY A 107 5.32 -2.25 -2.12
N LEU A 108 4.51 -2.72 -3.08
CA LEU A 108 5.00 -3.18 -4.37
C LEU A 108 5.60 -2.03 -5.21
N ASP A 109 4.96 -0.86 -5.21
CA ASP A 109 5.46 0.33 -5.92
C ASP A 109 6.83 0.77 -5.38
N ILE A 110 6.97 0.86 -4.05
CA ILE A 110 8.26 1.19 -3.41
C ILE A 110 9.32 0.15 -3.75
N TYR A 111 8.97 -1.14 -3.72
CA TYR A 111 9.91 -2.22 -4.08
C TYR A 111 10.39 -2.10 -5.53
N ILE A 112 9.49 -1.81 -6.46
CA ILE A 112 9.83 -1.64 -7.88
C ILE A 112 10.71 -0.41 -8.08
N GLN A 113 10.39 0.71 -7.42
CA GLN A 113 11.21 1.92 -7.48
C GLN A 113 12.62 1.65 -6.97
N GLN A 114 12.77 0.99 -5.82
CA GLN A 114 14.08 0.63 -5.28
C GLN A 114 14.84 -0.31 -6.22
N TYR A 115 14.17 -1.32 -6.80
CA TYR A 115 14.81 -2.21 -7.76
C TYR A 115 15.33 -1.46 -9.00
N ILE A 116 14.55 -0.52 -9.52
CA ILE A 116 14.97 0.33 -10.65
C ILE A 116 16.20 1.16 -10.24
N GLU A 117 16.18 1.80 -9.07
CA GLU A 117 17.32 2.57 -8.56
C GLU A 117 18.58 1.71 -8.37
N ASP A 118 18.45 0.49 -7.87
CA ASP A 118 19.57 -0.42 -7.67
C ASP A 118 20.19 -0.86 -9.00
N VAL A 119 19.36 -1.10 -10.02
CA VAL A 119 19.82 -1.42 -11.38
C VAL A 119 20.48 -0.20 -12.03
N ASP A 120 19.93 1.00 -11.85
CA ASP A 120 20.50 2.25 -12.38
C ASP A 120 21.87 2.59 -11.80
N ASN A 121 22.13 2.19 -10.56
CA ASN A 121 23.37 2.46 -9.84
C ASN A 121 24.41 1.32 -9.91
N SER A 122 24.13 0.26 -10.68
CA SER A 122 25.03 -0.89 -10.89
C SER A 122 25.98 -0.69 -12.06
#